data_AF-A0A366MK17-F1
#
_entry.id   AF-A0A366MK17-F1
#
_cell.length_a   1.000
_cell.length_b   1.000
_cell.length_c   1.000
_cell.angle_alpha   90.00
_cell.angle_beta   90.00
_cell.angle_gamma   90.00
#
_symmetry.space_group_name_H-M   'P 1'
#
loop_
_entity.id
_entity.type
_entity.pdbx_description
1 polymer ?
#
loop_
_entity_poly.entity_id
_entity_poly.type
_entity_poly.pdbx_seq_one_letter_code
_entity_poly.pdbx_strand_id
1 'polypeptide(L)'
;MSSLIFSLISSLLVGFYIKYLKIGTKRNLFVFIFANYIMASFLAYFLFNLSFSNINFKVFDYKLIFSISILLPSVFYLLHKSLELSGLAKTDIFQRLSLIIPIILSFFIFSEEFSYIKGFVIVLTFVSIFMILGKKSEQKSRNIFYLVAVFLGYGIIDTLFKVIAVNKNINFLELLFVIFLLSSLVSFIYILIFRGKINTKYFLFGLLLGVLNFSNIYFYIKAHKIFEQTPTLVFITMNLGVIIGGVIIGKYYFKEILSKQVVSGVLLAISCIVLLAFIQLKII
;
A
#
# COMPACT_ATOMS: atom_id res chain seq x y z
N MET A 1 10.40 2.82 15.25
CA MET A 1 11.02 1.88 14.29
C MET A 1 10.29 0.54 14.16
N SER A 2 9.84 -0.11 15.23
CA SER A 2 9.12 -1.40 15.16
C SER A 2 7.90 -1.39 14.23
N SER A 3 7.11 -0.30 14.22
CA SER A 3 5.95 -0.18 13.32
C SER A 3 6.32 -0.17 11.82
N LEU A 4 7.42 0.47 11.43
CA LEU A 4 7.88 0.42 10.04
C LEU A 4 8.23 -1.01 9.62
N ILE A 5 8.94 -1.74 10.48
CA ILE A 5 9.35 -3.13 10.21
C ILE A 5 8.12 -4.03 10.04
N PHE A 6 7.15 -3.95 10.96
CA PHE A 6 5.92 -4.75 10.84
C PHE A 6 5.11 -4.38 9.60
N SER A 7 4.97 -3.09 9.29
CA SER A 7 4.30 -2.65 8.06
C SER A 7 5.01 -3.17 6.82
N LEU A 8 6.35 -3.10 6.76
CA LEU A 8 7.15 -3.61 5.65
C LEU A 8 6.96 -5.12 5.44
N ILE A 9 7.08 -5.91 6.51
CA ILE A 9 6.90 -7.36 6.46
C ILE A 9 5.48 -7.71 6.01
N SER A 10 4.47 -7.07 6.60
CA SER A 10 3.08 -7.30 6.20
C SER A 10 2.83 -6.90 4.74
N SER A 11 3.37 -5.77 4.27
CA SER A 11 3.23 -5.35 2.87
C SER A 11 3.92 -6.31 1.90
N LEU A 12 5.09 -6.84 2.26
CA LEU A 12 5.78 -7.88 1.47
C LEU A 12 4.94 -9.16 1.38
N LEU A 13 4.40 -9.61 2.51
CA LEU A 13 3.55 -10.80 2.58
C LEU A 13 2.25 -10.62 1.79
N VAL A 14 1.59 -9.45 1.88
CA VAL A 14 0.41 -9.12 1.07
C VAL A 14 0.74 -9.24 -0.42
N GLY A 15 1.81 -8.57 -0.87
CA GLY A 15 2.22 -8.58 -2.27
C GLY A 15 2.55 -9.98 -2.78
N PHE A 16 3.32 -10.75 -2.01
CA PHE A 16 3.63 -12.15 -2.32
C PHE A 16 2.37 -13.02 -2.38
N TYR A 17 1.46 -12.87 -1.41
CA TYR A 17 0.26 -13.69 -1.29
C TYR A 17 -0.69 -13.48 -2.48
N ILE A 18 -0.93 -12.24 -2.88
CA ILE A 18 -1.76 -11.91 -4.06
C ILE A 18 -1.12 -12.50 -5.33
N LYS A 19 0.20 -12.35 -5.49
CA LYS A 19 0.94 -12.87 -6.65
C LYS A 19 0.93 -14.40 -6.72
N TYR A 20 1.03 -15.07 -5.57
CA TYR A 20 1.03 -16.52 -5.47
C TYR A 20 -0.33 -17.14 -5.81
N LEU A 21 -1.42 -16.55 -5.31
CA LEU A 21 -2.77 -17.10 -5.48
C LEU A 21 -3.30 -17.07 -6.92
N LYS A 22 -2.79 -16.16 -7.78
CA LYS A 22 -3.16 -16.03 -9.19
C LYS A 22 -4.67 -16.18 -9.45
N ILE A 23 -5.47 -15.37 -8.77
CA ILE A 23 -6.94 -15.47 -8.83
C ILE A 23 -7.41 -15.21 -10.28
N GLY A 24 -7.92 -16.26 -10.93
CA GLY A 24 -8.22 -16.21 -12.37
C GLY A 24 -9.59 -15.59 -12.74
N THR A 25 -10.51 -15.39 -11.79
CA THR A 25 -11.86 -14.88 -12.09
C THR A 25 -12.22 -13.67 -11.24
N LYS A 26 -12.93 -12.70 -11.86
CA LYS A 26 -13.44 -11.50 -11.17
C LYS A 26 -14.34 -11.85 -9.98
N ARG A 27 -15.17 -12.89 -10.11
CA ARG A 27 -16.09 -13.33 -9.05
C ARG A 27 -15.35 -13.76 -7.80
N ASN A 28 -14.32 -14.59 -7.98
CA ASN A 28 -13.48 -15.07 -6.88
C ASN A 28 -12.67 -13.93 -6.25
N LEU A 29 -12.23 -12.96 -7.06
CA LEU A 29 -11.55 -11.77 -6.58
C LEU A 29 -12.43 -10.94 -5.63
N PHE A 30 -13.69 -10.67 -5.97
CA PHE A 30 -14.55 -9.88 -5.09
C PHE A 30 -14.90 -10.60 -3.78
N VAL A 31 -15.07 -11.93 -3.80
CA VAL A 31 -15.24 -12.73 -2.57
C VAL A 31 -13.98 -12.66 -1.69
N PHE A 32 -12.80 -12.74 -2.30
CA PHE A 32 -11.51 -12.61 -1.63
C PHE A 32 -11.32 -11.22 -1.00
N ILE A 33 -11.63 -10.14 -1.73
CA ILE A 33 -11.54 -8.76 -1.22
C ILE A 33 -12.56 -8.51 -0.10
N PHE A 34 -13.78 -9.03 -0.25
CA PHE A 34 -14.82 -8.93 0.78
C PHE A 34 -14.40 -9.57 2.11
N ALA A 35 -13.90 -10.81 2.05
CA ALA A 35 -13.42 -11.51 3.24
C ALA A 35 -12.19 -10.82 3.88
N ASN A 36 -11.31 -10.21 3.08
CA ASN A 36 -10.21 -9.38 3.56
C ASN A 36 -10.70 -8.22 4.44
N TYR A 37 -11.69 -7.44 3.98
CA TYR A 37 -12.18 -6.31 4.76
C TYR A 37 -13.09 -6.71 5.92
N ILE A 38 -13.83 -7.82 5.82
CA ILE A 38 -14.53 -8.40 6.99
C ILE A 38 -13.51 -8.72 8.08
N MET A 39 -12.47 -9.49 7.76
CA MET A 39 -11.48 -9.88 8.76
C MET A 39 -10.73 -8.67 9.31
N ALA A 40 -10.37 -7.70 8.47
CA ALA A 40 -9.73 -6.47 8.95
C ALA A 40 -10.63 -5.67 9.90
N SER A 41 -11.94 -5.58 9.63
CA SER A 41 -12.91 -4.95 10.53
C SER A 41 -13.08 -5.72 11.85
N PHE A 42 -13.09 -7.05 11.79
CA PHE A 42 -13.16 -7.93 12.95
C PHE A 42 -11.93 -7.72 13.84
N LEU A 43 -10.73 -7.76 13.26
CA LEU A 43 -9.49 -7.51 14.00
C LEU A 43 -9.47 -6.11 14.63
N ALA A 44 -9.91 -5.08 13.90
CA ALA A 44 -9.98 -3.73 14.44
C ALA A 44 -10.93 -3.64 15.65
N TYR A 45 -12.09 -4.29 15.59
CA TYR A 45 -13.06 -4.29 16.69
C TYR A 45 -12.52 -5.01 17.93
N PHE A 46 -12.04 -6.25 17.75
CA PHE A 46 -11.64 -7.11 18.87
C PHE A 46 -10.28 -6.78 19.47
N LEU A 47 -9.26 -6.45 18.65
CA LEU A 47 -7.93 -6.16 19.19
C LEU A 47 -7.88 -4.85 19.97
N PHE A 48 -8.77 -3.91 19.65
CA PHE A 48 -8.81 -2.59 20.29
C PHE A 48 -9.99 -2.39 21.22
N ASN A 49 -10.76 -3.45 21.50
CA ASN A 49 -11.95 -3.41 22.37
C ASN A 49 -12.88 -2.23 22.05
N LEU A 50 -13.14 -1.99 20.77
CA LEU A 50 -13.98 -0.88 20.35
C LEU A 50 -15.43 -1.14 20.76
N SER A 51 -16.09 -0.14 21.31
CA SER A 51 -17.53 -0.17 21.57
C SER A 51 -18.24 0.82 20.65
N PHE A 52 -19.27 0.36 19.95
CA PHE A 52 -20.06 1.22 19.05
C PHE A 52 -20.69 2.42 19.79
N SER A 53 -20.99 2.28 21.08
CA SER A 53 -21.55 3.34 21.92
C SER A 53 -20.59 4.51 22.14
N ASN A 54 -19.29 4.28 22.05
CA ASN A 54 -18.27 5.29 22.37
C ASN A 54 -17.73 5.98 21.11
N ILE A 55 -18.11 5.52 19.92
CA ILE A 55 -17.67 6.12 18.67
C ILE A 55 -18.46 7.41 18.43
N ASN A 56 -17.77 8.54 18.50
CA ASN A 56 -18.37 9.83 18.21
C ASN A 56 -18.40 10.13 16.70
N PHE A 57 -19.42 9.59 16.03
CA PHE A 57 -19.60 9.77 14.59
C PHE A 57 -19.68 11.23 14.13
N LYS A 58 -20.04 12.20 15.01
CA LYS A 58 -20.18 13.62 14.63
C LYS A 58 -18.85 14.28 14.25
N VAL A 59 -17.73 13.76 14.73
CA VAL A 59 -16.39 14.34 14.47
C VAL A 59 -15.77 13.78 13.19
N PHE A 60 -16.40 12.77 12.58
CA PHE A 60 -15.85 12.10 11.41
C PHE A 60 -15.93 12.94 10.14
N ASP A 61 -14.81 13.01 9.43
CA ASP A 61 -14.80 13.46 8.05
C ASP A 61 -15.34 12.35 7.15
N TYR A 62 -16.64 12.39 6.88
CA TYR A 62 -17.31 11.42 6.01
C TYR A 62 -16.72 11.40 4.60
N LYS A 63 -16.23 12.53 4.07
CA LYS A 63 -15.62 12.55 2.72
C LYS A 63 -14.35 11.71 2.70
N LEU A 64 -13.52 11.83 3.73
CA LEU A 64 -12.32 11.01 3.88
C LEU A 64 -12.67 9.52 4.01
N ILE A 65 -13.64 9.19 4.86
CA ILE A 65 -14.06 7.80 5.10
C ILE A 65 -14.58 7.18 3.79
N PHE A 66 -15.55 7.81 3.14
CA PHE A 66 -16.14 7.28 1.90
C PHE A 66 -15.09 7.14 0.79
N SER A 67 -14.19 8.12 0.66
CA SER A 67 -13.12 8.07 -0.35
C SER A 67 -12.24 6.84 -0.18
N ILE A 68 -11.73 6.60 1.04
CA ILE A 68 -10.86 5.46 1.30
C ILE A 68 -11.63 4.14 1.18
N SER A 69 -12.84 4.06 1.72
CA SER A 69 -13.65 2.84 1.72
C SER A 69 -14.07 2.38 0.32
N ILE A 70 -14.19 3.30 -0.63
CA ILE A 70 -14.44 2.97 -2.05
C ILE A 70 -13.12 2.63 -2.76
N LEU A 71 -12.07 3.44 -2.53
CA LEU A 71 -10.78 3.26 -3.21
C LEU A 71 -10.12 1.94 -2.85
N LEU A 72 -10.16 1.53 -1.59
CA LEU A 72 -9.54 0.31 -1.09
C LEU A 72 -9.92 -0.95 -1.91
N PRO A 73 -11.19 -1.39 -1.97
CA PRO A 73 -11.59 -2.52 -2.80
C PRO A 73 -11.44 -2.25 -4.30
N SER A 74 -11.64 -1.01 -4.75
CA SER A 74 -11.48 -0.65 -6.17
C SER A 74 -10.06 -0.84 -6.67
N VAL A 75 -9.06 -0.45 -5.87
CA VAL A 75 -7.64 -0.57 -6.24
C VAL A 75 -7.21 -2.03 -6.31
N PHE A 76 -7.73 -2.93 -5.47
CA PHE A 76 -7.49 -4.36 -5.64
C PHE A 76 -8.01 -4.89 -6.98
N TYR A 77 -9.18 -4.41 -7.44
CA TYR A 77 -9.71 -4.76 -8.76
C TYR A 77 -8.87 -4.17 -9.90
N LEU A 78 -8.46 -2.90 -9.79
CA LEU A 78 -7.61 -2.24 -10.78
C LEU A 78 -6.23 -2.92 -10.88
N LEU A 79 -5.65 -3.29 -9.74
CA LEU A 79 -4.41 -4.07 -9.67
C LEU A 79 -4.56 -5.40 -10.39
N HIS A 80 -5.62 -6.17 -10.08
CA HIS A 80 -5.90 -7.43 -10.75
C HIS A 80 -5.98 -7.27 -12.27
N LYS A 81 -6.71 -6.26 -12.74
CA LYS A 81 -6.83 -5.96 -14.18
C LYS A 81 -5.52 -5.52 -14.83
N SER A 82 -4.73 -4.72 -14.12
CA SER A 82 -3.41 -4.31 -14.60
C SER A 82 -2.46 -5.53 -14.73
N LEU A 83 -2.47 -6.43 -13.75
CA LEU A 83 -1.67 -7.67 -13.79
C LEU A 83 -2.08 -8.57 -14.96
N GLU A 84 -3.39 -8.70 -15.22
CA GLU A 84 -3.93 -9.51 -16.32
C GLU A 84 -3.58 -8.94 -17.71
N LEU A 85 -3.64 -7.61 -17.89
CA LEU A 85 -3.56 -6.96 -19.20
C LEU A 85 -2.18 -6.40 -19.57
N SER A 86 -1.40 -5.99 -18.57
CA SER A 86 -0.12 -5.31 -18.73
C SER A 86 1.06 -6.09 -18.14
N GLY A 87 0.77 -7.19 -17.44
CA GLY A 87 1.77 -8.05 -16.83
C GLY A 87 2.32 -7.50 -15.51
N LEU A 88 3.07 -8.36 -14.83
CA LEU A 88 3.61 -8.11 -13.49
C LEU A 88 4.60 -6.92 -13.48
N ALA A 89 5.57 -6.91 -14.39
CA ALA A 89 6.65 -5.93 -14.38
C ALA A 89 6.15 -4.49 -14.52
N LYS A 90 5.29 -4.20 -15.52
CA LYS A 90 4.74 -2.85 -15.72
C LYS A 90 3.85 -2.42 -14.56
N THR A 91 3.01 -3.33 -14.08
CA THR A 91 2.10 -3.03 -12.96
C THR A 91 2.87 -2.70 -11.70
N ASP A 92 3.92 -3.48 -11.38
CA ASP A 92 4.79 -3.21 -10.25
C ASP A 92 5.47 -1.83 -10.40
N ILE A 93 5.96 -1.44 -11.58
CA ILE A 93 6.54 -0.11 -11.81
C ILE A 93 5.54 1.00 -11.51
N PHE A 94 4.34 0.97 -12.10
CA PHE A 94 3.33 2.01 -11.89
C PHE A 94 2.84 2.07 -10.44
N GLN A 95 2.74 0.92 -9.78
CA GLN A 95 2.44 0.86 -8.36
C GLN A 95 3.54 1.51 -7.51
N ARG A 96 4.84 1.36 -7.86
CA ARG A 96 5.91 2.03 -7.11
C ARG A 96 6.01 3.52 -7.42
N LEU A 97 5.78 3.90 -8.67
CA LEU A 97 5.72 5.30 -9.09
C LEU A 97 4.61 6.08 -8.39
N SER A 98 3.55 5.41 -7.89
CA SER A 98 2.49 6.07 -7.12
C SER A 98 3.03 6.92 -5.97
N LEU A 99 4.21 6.58 -5.46
CA LEU A 99 4.99 7.31 -4.46
C LEU A 99 5.20 8.80 -4.79
N ILE A 100 5.18 9.19 -6.07
CA ILE A 100 5.28 10.59 -6.50
C ILE A 100 4.17 11.43 -5.86
N ILE A 101 2.94 10.92 -5.82
CA ILE A 101 1.76 11.65 -5.34
C ILE A 101 1.91 12.02 -3.85
N PRO A 102 2.09 11.06 -2.91
CA PRO A 102 2.22 11.39 -1.51
C PRO A 102 3.48 12.21 -1.19
N ILE A 103 4.57 12.06 -1.95
CA ILE A 103 5.78 12.91 -1.78
C ILE A 103 5.46 14.36 -2.14
N ILE A 104 4.86 14.62 -3.29
CA ILE A 104 4.49 15.99 -3.69
C ILE A 104 3.56 16.58 -2.62
N LEU A 105 2.53 15.85 -2.22
CA LEU A 105 1.57 16.31 -1.21
C LEU A 105 2.18 16.44 0.20
N SER A 106 3.32 15.82 0.46
CA SER A 106 4.05 16.01 1.71
C SER A 106 4.55 17.43 1.90
N PHE A 107 5.01 18.07 0.82
CA PHE A 107 5.46 19.45 0.87
C PHE A 107 4.29 20.44 0.87
N PHE A 108 3.22 20.15 0.12
CA PHE A 108 2.09 21.08 -0.03
C PHE A 108 1.02 20.98 1.06
N ILE A 109 0.67 19.77 1.51
CA ILE A 109 -0.41 19.53 2.48
C ILE A 109 0.16 19.34 3.88
N PHE A 110 1.23 18.55 4.02
CA PHE A 110 1.77 18.20 5.35
C PHE A 110 2.85 19.17 5.83
N SER A 111 3.14 20.22 5.05
CA SER A 111 4.12 21.27 5.38
C SER A 111 5.49 20.70 5.77
N GLU A 112 5.90 19.59 5.16
CA GLU A 112 7.24 19.04 5.36
C GLU A 112 8.27 20.01 4.79
N GLU A 113 9.32 20.33 5.55
CA GLU A 113 10.37 21.23 5.07
C GLU A 113 11.13 20.62 3.90
N PHE A 114 11.27 21.39 2.82
CA PHE A 114 12.08 21.00 1.68
C PHE A 114 13.54 21.38 1.90
N SER A 115 14.45 20.45 1.60
CA SER A 115 15.89 20.71 1.52
C SER A 115 16.45 20.18 0.21
N TYR A 116 17.48 20.84 -0.33
CA TYR A 116 18.13 20.40 -1.58
C TYR A 116 18.63 18.95 -1.48
N ILE A 117 19.13 18.55 -0.32
CA ILE A 117 19.59 17.18 -0.06
C ILE A 117 18.41 16.20 -0.13
N LYS A 118 17.26 16.53 0.48
CA LYS A 118 16.05 15.70 0.41
C LYS A 118 15.55 15.57 -1.03
N GLY A 119 15.53 16.68 -1.79
CA GLY A 119 15.21 16.68 -3.21
C GLY A 119 16.10 15.74 -4.03
N PHE A 120 17.41 15.79 -3.80
CA PHE A 120 18.37 14.90 -4.44
C PHE A 120 18.11 13.42 -4.11
N VAL A 121 17.83 13.09 -2.85
CA VAL A 121 17.51 11.71 -2.44
C VAL A 121 16.19 11.21 -3.05
N ILE A 122 15.20 12.09 -3.22
CA ILE A 122 13.95 11.74 -3.93
C ILE A 122 14.25 11.37 -5.39
N VAL A 123 15.10 12.13 -6.10
CA VAL A 123 15.50 11.80 -7.47
C VAL A 123 16.22 10.44 -7.52
N LEU A 124 17.19 10.21 -6.63
CA LEU A 124 17.89 8.93 -6.53
C LEU A 124 16.96 7.75 -6.21
N THR A 125 15.90 7.99 -5.42
CA THR A 125 14.87 7.00 -5.14
C THR A 125 14.22 6.52 -6.44
N PHE A 126 13.79 7.43 -7.32
CA PHE A 126 13.19 7.04 -8.59
C PHE A 126 14.20 6.36 -9.53
N VAL A 127 15.44 6.85 -9.58
CA VAL A 127 16.53 6.19 -10.34
C VAL A 127 16.70 4.74 -9.87
N SER A 128 16.71 4.49 -8.56
CA SER A 128 16.83 3.15 -7.99
C SER A 128 15.66 2.24 -8.38
N ILE A 129 14.42 2.76 -8.38
CA ILE A 129 13.22 2.03 -8.80
C ILE A 129 13.35 1.60 -10.27
N PHE A 130 13.78 2.51 -11.15
CA PHE A 130 13.99 2.20 -12.56
C PHE A 130 15.14 1.20 -12.78
N MET A 131 16.23 1.26 -12.00
CA MET A 131 17.31 0.28 -12.09
C MET A 131 16.87 -1.11 -11.67
N ILE A 132 16.04 -1.22 -10.62
CA ILE A 132 15.57 -2.51 -10.11
C ILE A 132 14.48 -3.11 -11.00
N LEU A 133 13.53 -2.29 -11.46
CA LEU A 133 12.33 -2.77 -12.15
C LEU A 133 12.38 -2.61 -13.68
N GLY A 134 13.31 -1.84 -14.22
CA GLY A 134 13.38 -1.43 -15.64
C GLY A 134 13.74 -2.53 -16.64
N LYS A 135 13.44 -3.80 -16.36
CA LYS A 135 13.61 -4.88 -17.36
C LYS A 135 12.73 -4.59 -18.58
N LYS A 136 13.27 -4.89 -19.77
CA LYS A 136 12.54 -4.80 -21.05
C LYS A 136 11.31 -5.71 -21.01
N SER A 137 10.14 -5.14 -20.82
CA SER A 137 8.88 -5.83 -21.06
C SER A 137 8.69 -5.96 -22.58
N GLU A 138 8.86 -7.16 -23.13
CA GLU A 138 8.65 -7.41 -24.57
C GLU A 138 7.18 -7.32 -24.99
N GLN A 139 6.25 -7.32 -24.03
CA GLN A 139 4.82 -7.21 -24.32
C GLN A 139 4.38 -5.75 -24.45
N LYS A 140 3.87 -5.39 -25.63
CA LYS A 140 3.06 -4.17 -25.84
C LYS A 140 1.92 -4.19 -24.82
N SER A 141 1.85 -3.15 -23.97
CA SER A 141 0.77 -3.02 -22.99
C SER A 141 -0.53 -2.82 -23.74
N ARG A 142 -1.49 -3.73 -23.57
CA ARG A 142 -2.79 -3.62 -24.24
C ARG A 142 -3.69 -2.56 -23.62
N ASN A 143 -3.40 -2.07 -22.41
CA ASN A 143 -4.23 -1.04 -21.78
C ASN A 143 -3.46 -0.21 -20.71
N ILE A 144 -3.15 1.05 -21.05
CA ILE A 144 -2.48 2.02 -20.15
C ILE A 144 -3.40 2.51 -19.02
N PHE A 145 -4.72 2.45 -19.22
CA PHE A 145 -5.70 2.95 -18.27
C PHE A 145 -5.55 2.32 -16.88
N TYR A 146 -5.45 0.99 -16.81
CA TYR A 146 -5.33 0.29 -15.53
C TYR A 146 -3.99 0.56 -14.83
N LEU A 147 -2.91 0.78 -15.58
CA LEU A 147 -1.61 1.16 -15.01
C LEU A 147 -1.70 2.54 -14.35
N VAL A 148 -2.30 3.51 -15.03
CA VAL A 148 -2.51 4.86 -14.49
C VAL A 148 -3.48 4.82 -13.30
N ALA A 149 -4.53 4.01 -13.37
CA ALA A 149 -5.50 3.85 -12.28
C ALA A 149 -4.85 3.23 -11.02
N VAL A 150 -3.93 2.27 -11.18
CA VAL A 150 -3.12 1.73 -10.08
C VAL A 150 -2.21 2.81 -9.50
N PHE A 151 -1.49 3.56 -10.34
CA PHE A 151 -0.65 4.68 -9.92
C PHE A 151 -1.42 5.73 -9.10
N LEU A 152 -2.57 6.19 -9.62
CA LEU A 152 -3.41 7.16 -8.92
C LEU A 152 -3.99 6.57 -7.63
N GLY A 153 -4.56 5.37 -7.71
CA GLY A 153 -5.22 4.72 -6.58
C GLY A 153 -4.32 4.53 -5.38
N TYR A 154 -3.12 3.96 -5.58
CA TYR A 154 -2.16 3.77 -4.50
C TYR A 154 -1.65 5.10 -3.93
N GLY A 155 -1.34 6.08 -4.77
CA GLY A 155 -0.81 7.37 -4.30
C GLY A 155 -1.84 8.19 -3.54
N ILE A 156 -3.11 8.14 -3.95
CA ILE A 156 -4.23 8.76 -3.22
C ILE A 156 -4.45 8.04 -1.89
N ILE A 157 -4.50 6.70 -1.86
CA ILE A 157 -4.68 5.93 -0.62
C ILE A 157 -3.55 6.23 0.38
N ASP A 158 -2.30 6.21 -0.06
CA ASP A 158 -1.13 6.49 0.78
C ASP A 158 -1.19 7.91 1.39
N THR A 159 -1.62 8.89 0.59
CA THR A 159 -1.83 10.27 1.07
C THR A 159 -2.96 10.32 2.09
N LEU A 160 -4.10 9.68 1.82
CA LEU A 160 -5.24 9.65 2.72
C LEU A 160 -4.91 8.95 4.05
N PHE A 161 -4.08 7.91 4.03
CA PHE A 161 -3.56 7.30 5.26
C PHE A 161 -2.69 8.26 6.08
N LYS A 162 -1.90 9.12 5.42
CA LYS A 162 -1.18 10.18 6.13
C LYS A 162 -2.14 11.23 6.71
N VAL A 163 -3.20 11.62 6.00
CA VAL A 163 -4.25 12.51 6.53
C VAL A 163 -4.88 11.91 7.80
N ILE A 164 -5.17 10.61 7.80
CA ILE A 164 -5.62 9.90 9.02
C ILE A 164 -4.58 9.97 10.13
N ALA A 165 -3.30 9.74 9.80
CA ALA A 165 -2.23 9.71 10.78
C ALA A 165 -2.06 11.05 11.49
N VAL A 166 -2.12 12.18 10.78
CA VAL A 166 -1.95 13.52 11.36
C VAL A 166 -3.21 14.07 12.03
N ASN A 167 -4.37 13.45 11.82
CA ASN A 167 -5.61 13.89 12.45
C ASN A 167 -5.59 13.57 13.96
N LYS A 168 -5.57 14.62 14.78
CA LYS A 168 -5.53 14.54 16.26
C LYS A 168 -6.92 14.53 16.91
N ASN A 169 -7.95 14.92 16.16
CA ASN A 169 -9.31 15.07 16.68
C ASN A 169 -10.07 13.74 16.75
N ILE A 170 -9.59 12.71 16.05
CA ILE A 170 -10.25 11.42 15.91
C ILE A 170 -9.30 10.30 16.31
N ASN A 171 -9.83 9.33 17.06
CA ASN A 171 -9.12 8.08 17.28
C ASN A 171 -9.03 7.30 15.96
N PHE A 172 -7.81 7.21 15.41
CA PHE A 172 -7.60 6.54 14.12
C PHE A 172 -7.99 5.05 14.13
N LEU A 173 -8.04 4.40 15.29
CA LEU A 173 -8.47 3.01 15.42
C LEU A 173 -9.97 2.85 15.13
N GLU A 174 -10.78 3.74 15.68
CA GLU A 174 -12.23 3.81 15.42
C GLU A 174 -12.48 4.15 13.95
N LEU A 175 -11.73 5.11 13.41
CA LEU A 175 -11.81 5.50 12.00
C LEU A 175 -11.47 4.33 11.07
N LEU A 176 -10.39 3.59 11.40
CA LEU A 176 -9.95 2.45 10.61
C LEU A 176 -10.97 1.31 10.63
N PHE A 177 -11.59 1.04 11.78
CA PHE A 177 -12.68 0.09 11.90
C PHE A 177 -13.85 0.44 10.98
N VAL A 178 -14.30 1.69 11.01
CA VAL A 178 -15.40 2.16 10.15
C VAL A 178 -15.02 2.10 8.66
N ILE A 179 -13.78 2.46 8.32
CA ILE A 179 -13.28 2.35 6.94
C ILE A 179 -13.33 0.90 6.45
N PHE A 180 -12.88 -0.08 7.26
CA PHE A 180 -12.91 -1.49 6.89
C PHE A 180 -14.32 -2.06 6.85
N LEU A 181 -15.20 -1.67 7.77
CA LEU A 181 -16.62 -2.02 7.69
C LEU A 181 -17.24 -1.54 6.38
N LEU A 182 -17.08 -0.27 6.03
CA LEU A 182 -17.60 0.28 4.78
C LEU A 182 -16.92 -0.32 3.55
N SER A 183 -15.62 -0.63 3.60
CA SER A 183 -14.91 -1.33 2.51
C SER A 183 -15.48 -2.74 2.29
N SER A 184 -15.88 -3.42 3.37
CA SER A 184 -16.53 -4.73 3.27
C SER A 184 -17.92 -4.61 2.64
N LEU A 185 -18.71 -3.59 3.00
CA LEU A 185 -19.99 -3.29 2.37
C LEU A 185 -19.84 -2.95 0.88
N VAL A 186 -18.87 -2.12 0.49
CA VAL A 186 -18.57 -1.81 -0.93
C VAL A 186 -18.18 -3.09 -1.68
N SER A 187 -17.33 -3.93 -1.08
CA SER A 187 -16.93 -5.20 -1.69
C SER A 187 -18.11 -6.16 -1.85
N PHE A 188 -19.04 -6.18 -0.90
CA PHE A 188 -20.27 -6.95 -0.97
C PHE A 188 -21.17 -6.48 -2.12
N ILE A 189 -21.33 -5.17 -2.29
CA ILE A 189 -22.05 -4.59 -3.43
C ILE A 189 -21.43 -5.04 -4.75
N TYR A 190 -20.10 -5.10 -4.86
CA TYR A 190 -19.44 -5.65 -6.05
C TYR A 190 -19.75 -7.14 -6.28
N ILE A 191 -19.83 -7.96 -5.23
CA ILE A 191 -20.26 -9.37 -5.37
C ILE A 191 -21.66 -9.43 -5.99
N LEU A 192 -22.60 -8.60 -5.52
CA LEU A 192 -23.98 -8.56 -6.03
C LEU A 192 -24.02 -8.12 -7.51
N ILE A 193 -23.36 -7.00 -7.85
CA ILE A 193 -23.31 -6.46 -9.21
C ILE A 193 -22.74 -7.48 -10.20
N PHE A 194 -21.66 -8.17 -9.82
CA PHE A 194 -20.98 -9.14 -10.69
C PHE A 194 -21.53 -10.57 -10.57
N ARG A 195 -22.68 -10.74 -9.89
CA ARG A 195 -23.35 -12.04 -9.65
C ARG A 195 -22.37 -13.11 -9.15
N GLY A 196 -21.50 -12.71 -8.21
CA GLY A 196 -20.55 -13.61 -7.58
C GLY A 196 -21.27 -14.60 -6.66
N LYS A 197 -20.94 -15.89 -6.78
CA LYS A 197 -21.30 -16.89 -5.76
C LYS A 197 -20.18 -16.93 -4.73
N ILE A 198 -20.53 -16.96 -3.44
CA ILE A 198 -19.54 -17.08 -2.37
C ILE A 198 -18.84 -18.43 -2.52
N ASN A 199 -17.55 -18.37 -2.84
CA ASN A 199 -16.68 -19.52 -2.91
C ASN A 199 -15.87 -19.59 -1.61
N THR A 200 -16.10 -20.63 -0.81
CA THR A 200 -15.48 -20.83 0.51
C THR A 200 -13.96 -20.79 0.46
N LYS A 201 -13.34 -21.33 -0.60
CA LYS A 201 -11.87 -21.31 -0.78
C LYS A 201 -11.34 -19.88 -0.83
N TYR A 202 -11.94 -19.02 -1.66
CA TYR A 202 -11.50 -17.63 -1.82
C TYR A 202 -11.91 -16.75 -0.63
N PHE A 203 -12.99 -17.11 0.06
CA PHE A 203 -13.36 -16.48 1.32
C PHE A 203 -12.27 -16.74 2.38
N LEU A 204 -11.86 -17.99 2.59
CA LEU A 204 -10.77 -18.35 3.52
C LEU A 204 -9.44 -17.67 3.16
N PHE A 205 -9.09 -17.64 1.86
CA PHE A 205 -7.91 -16.89 1.42
C PHE A 205 -8.03 -15.39 1.72
N GLY A 206 -9.23 -14.83 1.54
CA GLY A 206 -9.47 -13.43 1.86
C GLY A 206 -9.33 -13.13 3.36
N LEU A 207 -9.76 -14.04 4.24
CA LEU A 207 -9.54 -13.87 5.68
C LEU A 207 -8.04 -13.76 6.02
N LEU A 208 -7.19 -14.63 5.45
CA LEU A 208 -5.75 -14.53 5.67
C LEU A 208 -5.17 -13.22 5.12
N LEU A 209 -5.62 -12.80 3.93
CA LEU A 209 -5.25 -11.47 3.41
C LEU A 209 -5.67 -10.37 4.38
N GLY A 210 -6.85 -10.47 5.00
CA GLY A 210 -7.35 -9.52 5.98
C GLY A 210 -6.43 -9.33 7.17
N VAL A 211 -5.86 -10.41 7.71
CA VAL A 211 -4.87 -10.33 8.80
C VAL A 211 -3.63 -9.56 8.37
N LEU A 212 -3.08 -9.90 7.19
CA LEU A 212 -1.88 -9.27 6.66
C LEU A 212 -2.12 -7.80 6.31
N ASN A 213 -3.27 -7.50 5.72
CA ASN A 213 -3.62 -6.16 5.25
C ASN A 213 -3.99 -5.23 6.41
N PHE A 214 -4.72 -5.73 7.42
CA PHE A 214 -4.95 -5.02 8.67
C PHE A 214 -3.62 -4.64 9.32
N SER A 215 -2.71 -5.62 9.47
CA SER A 215 -1.39 -5.39 10.07
C SER A 215 -0.60 -4.35 9.28
N ASN A 216 -0.58 -4.47 7.95
CA ASN A 216 0.08 -3.51 7.08
C ASN A 216 -0.45 -2.07 7.31
N ILE A 217 -1.75 -1.86 7.15
CA ILE A 217 -2.36 -0.52 7.20
C ILE A 217 -2.26 0.07 8.62
N TYR A 218 -2.54 -0.72 9.66
CA TYR A 218 -2.44 -0.26 11.05
C TYR A 218 -1.03 0.23 11.37
N PHE A 219 -0.01 -0.58 11.07
CA PHE A 219 1.37 -0.22 11.37
C PHE A 219 1.90 0.89 10.45
N TYR A 220 1.39 0.99 9.22
CA TYR A 220 1.71 2.07 8.27
C TYR A 220 1.23 3.43 8.79
N ILE A 221 -0.05 3.52 9.19
CA ILE A 221 -0.61 4.75 9.79
C ILE A 221 0.12 5.08 11.09
N LYS A 222 0.42 4.07 11.92
CA LYS A 222 1.20 4.25 13.15
C LYS A 222 2.61 4.77 12.89
N ALA A 223 3.27 4.33 11.82
CA ALA A 223 4.57 4.86 11.42
C ALA A 223 4.46 6.34 11.01
N HIS A 224 3.44 6.70 10.24
CA HIS A 224 3.18 8.11 9.88
C HIS A 224 2.80 9.00 11.06
N LYS A 225 2.24 8.42 12.14
CA LYS A 225 2.05 9.11 13.43
C LYS A 225 3.36 9.35 14.16
N ILE A 226 4.25 8.35 14.20
CA ILE A 226 5.56 8.47 14.85
C ILE A 226 6.44 9.48 14.10
N PHE A 227 6.42 9.45 12.77
CA PHE A 227 7.16 10.35 11.89
C PHE A 227 6.20 11.41 11.30
N GLU A 228 5.45 12.09 12.17
CA GLU A 228 4.42 13.07 11.76
C GLU A 228 5.00 14.15 10.84
N GLN A 229 6.19 14.66 11.19
CA GLN A 229 6.86 15.77 10.52
C GLN A 229 7.66 15.38 9.26
N THR A 230 7.94 14.09 9.06
CA THR A 230 8.73 13.61 7.91
C THR A 230 8.04 12.47 7.16
N PRO A 231 6.87 12.74 6.56
CA PRO A 231 6.16 11.76 5.76
C PRO A 231 7.00 11.20 4.60
N THR A 232 7.85 12.00 3.96
CA THR A 232 8.73 11.56 2.87
C THR A 232 9.61 10.37 3.28
N LEU A 233 10.16 10.38 4.49
CA LEU A 233 10.95 9.26 5.03
C LEU A 233 10.12 7.97 5.06
N VAL A 234 8.90 8.02 5.59
CA VAL A 234 8.03 6.84 5.71
C VAL A 234 7.61 6.35 4.32
N PHE A 235 7.17 7.25 3.44
CA PHE A 235 6.73 6.90 2.09
C PHE A 235 7.86 6.20 1.29
N ILE A 236 9.06 6.78 1.28
CA ILE A 236 10.21 6.21 0.56
C ILE A 236 10.68 4.90 1.21
N THR A 237 10.82 4.87 2.53
CA THR A 237 11.29 3.67 3.24
C THR A 237 10.34 2.49 3.04
N MET A 238 9.03 2.74 3.10
CA MET A 238 8.02 1.71 2.89
C MET A 238 8.05 1.18 1.45
N ASN A 239 8.15 2.08 0.46
CA ASN A 239 8.14 1.69 -0.95
C ASN A 239 9.42 0.93 -1.33
N LEU A 240 10.59 1.49 -1.03
CA LEU A 240 11.89 0.88 -1.32
C LEU A 240 12.12 -0.39 -0.50
N GLY A 241 11.71 -0.43 0.77
CA GLY A 241 11.84 -1.62 1.61
C GLY A 241 11.08 -2.82 1.05
N VAL A 242 9.89 -2.61 0.49
CA VAL A 242 9.13 -3.68 -0.18
C VAL A 242 9.81 -4.10 -1.49
N ILE A 243 10.42 -3.18 -2.24
CA ILE A 243 11.18 -3.53 -3.45
C ILE A 243 12.41 -4.37 -3.09
N ILE A 244 13.21 -3.91 -2.13
CA ILE A 244 14.43 -4.60 -1.67
C ILE A 244 14.08 -5.99 -1.13
N GLY A 245 13.07 -6.07 -0.26
CA GLY A 245 12.59 -7.35 0.27
C GLY A 245 12.10 -8.28 -0.83
N GLY A 246 11.40 -7.75 -1.85
CA GLY A 246 10.98 -8.50 -3.02
C GLY A 246 12.16 -9.07 -3.81
N VAL A 247 13.22 -8.29 -4.03
CA VAL A 247 14.45 -8.75 -4.71
C VAL A 247 15.16 -9.83 -3.90
N ILE A 248 15.23 -9.68 -2.57
CA ILE A 248 15.84 -10.68 -1.68
C ILE A 248 15.06 -12.00 -1.75
N ILE A 249 13.72 -11.95 -1.64
CA ILE A 249 12.86 -13.14 -1.78
C ILE A 249 13.03 -13.75 -3.18
N GLY A 250 13.05 -12.94 -4.24
CA GLY A 250 13.35 -13.35 -5.63
C GLY A 250 14.64 -14.17 -5.73
N LYS A 251 15.73 -13.64 -5.18
CA LYS A 251 17.04 -14.28 -5.21
C LYS A 251 17.08 -15.59 -4.43
N TYR A 252 16.58 -15.62 -3.19
CA TYR A 252 16.75 -16.78 -2.31
C TYR A 252 15.67 -17.85 -2.46
N TYR A 253 14.41 -17.44 -2.64
CA TYR A 253 13.29 -18.37 -2.74
C TYR A 253 13.08 -18.85 -4.18
N PHE A 254 13.09 -17.91 -5.15
CA PHE A 254 12.89 -18.24 -6.56
C PHE A 254 14.19 -18.49 -7.33
N LYS A 255 15.35 -18.37 -6.66
CA LYS A 255 16.68 -18.56 -7.26
C LYS A 255 16.92 -17.66 -8.47
N GLU A 256 16.35 -16.45 -8.46
CA GLU A 256 16.52 -15.49 -9.55
C GLU A 256 17.97 -14.97 -9.61
N ILE A 257 18.54 -14.97 -10.82
CA ILE A 257 19.85 -14.39 -11.08
C ILE A 257 19.71 -12.88 -11.18
N LEU A 258 20.33 -12.16 -10.25
CA LEU A 258 20.31 -10.70 -10.23
C LEU A 258 21.33 -10.12 -11.22
N SER A 259 20.89 -9.19 -12.06
CA SER A 259 21.80 -8.44 -12.94
C SER A 259 22.59 -7.41 -12.13
N LYS A 260 23.76 -6.98 -12.66
CA LYS A 260 24.55 -5.90 -12.05
C LYS A 260 23.74 -4.61 -11.88
N GLN A 261 22.80 -4.33 -12.80
CA GLN A 261 21.89 -3.18 -12.73
C GLN A 261 20.92 -3.28 -11.54
N VAL A 262 20.35 -4.46 -11.30
CA VAL A 262 19.45 -4.67 -10.15
C VAL A 262 20.22 -4.56 -8.84
N VAL A 263 21.43 -5.13 -8.75
CA VAL A 263 22.26 -5.05 -7.54
C VAL A 263 22.65 -3.60 -7.22
N SER A 264 23.10 -2.84 -8.23
CA SER A 264 23.43 -1.41 -8.04
C SER A 264 22.20 -0.58 -7.68
N GLY A 265 21.03 -0.88 -8.27
CA GLY A 265 19.77 -0.26 -7.89
C GLY A 265 19.38 -0.53 -6.44
N VAL A 266 19.55 -1.77 -5.96
CA VAL A 266 19.29 -2.13 -4.54
C VAL A 266 20.24 -1.38 -3.60
N LEU A 267 21.54 -1.32 -3.92
CA LEU A 267 22.50 -0.56 -3.11
C LEU A 267 22.12 0.92 -3.05
N LEU A 268 21.75 1.52 -4.20
CA LEU A 268 21.29 2.90 -4.26
C LEU A 268 20.03 3.13 -3.43
N ALA A 269 19.06 2.21 -3.47
CA ALA A 269 17.85 2.28 -2.66
C ALA A 269 18.15 2.23 -1.15
N ILE A 270 19.08 1.37 -0.72
CA ILE A 270 19.54 1.32 0.68
C ILE A 270 20.19 2.65 1.07
N SER A 271 21.07 3.20 0.22
CA SER A 271 21.69 4.51 0.46
C SER A 271 20.66 5.62 0.60
N CYS A 272 19.59 5.63 -0.21
CA CYS A 272 18.51 6.61 -0.10
C CYS A 272 17.81 6.56 1.27
N ILE A 273 17.49 5.35 1.76
CA ILE A 273 16.87 5.18 3.09
C ILE A 273 17.80 5.69 4.20
N VAL A 274 19.10 5.37 4.13
CA VAL A 274 20.08 5.81 5.12
C VAL A 274 20.24 7.33 5.10
N LEU A 275 20.33 7.95 3.93
CA LEU A 275 20.43 9.41 3.79
C LEU A 275 19.20 10.12 4.37
N LEU A 276 17.98 9.63 4.09
CA LEU A 276 16.77 10.18 4.70
C LEU A 276 16.74 10.02 6.22
N ALA A 277 17.25 8.91 6.74
CA ALA A 277 17.36 8.70 8.18
C ALA A 277 18.36 9.69 8.81
N PHE A 278 19.48 9.99 8.16
CA PHE A 278 20.44 11.00 8.64
C PHE A 278 19.86 12.42 8.61
N ILE A 279 19.10 12.77 7.57
CA ILE A 279 18.36 14.03 7.50
C ILE A 279 17.37 14.12 8.67
N GLN A 280 16.63 13.04 8.94
CA GLN A 280 15.68 12.99 10.06
C GLN A 280 16.37 13.16 11.43
N LEU A 281 17.57 12.60 11.58
CA LEU A 281 18.37 12.71 12.80
C LEU A 281 19.14 14.04 12.89
N LYS A 282 18.98 14.94 11.91
CA LYS A 282 19.72 16.22 11.80
C LYS A 282 21.24 16.05 11.84
N ILE A 283 21.74 14.93 11.33
CA ILE A 283 23.18 14.66 11.20
C ILE A 283 23.75 15.40 9.99
N ILE A 284 22.93 15.55 8.94
CA ILE A 284 23.19 16.26 7.68
C ILE A 284 21.92 17.02 7.32
#